data_AF-A0A1S9BWG8-F1
#
_entry.id   AF-A0A1S9BWG8-F1
#
_cell.length_a   1.000
_cell.length_b   1.000
_cell.length_c   1.000
_cell.angle_alpha   90.00
_cell.angle_beta   90.00
_cell.angle_gamma   90.00
#
_symmetry.space_group_name_H-M   'P 1'
#
loop_
_entity.id
_entity.type
_entity.pdbx_description
1 polymer ?
#
loop_
_entity_poly.entity_id
_entity_poly.type
_entity_poly.pdbx_seq_one_letter_code
_entity_poly.pdbx_strand_id
1 'polypeptide(L)'
;MINAIKRLNIYQKEMYPILPRLALGYIVAAEIYFIILLNHGITSFSLGIQEVIAGFTVFSFLFWLRIADDFKDYELDLRLFNTRPLPSGRVHKKDLAVFIGLLIAFTLIINYLYMPNFIFCLILYTYGSLMAVWFFQKHKIAKSLPLALVTHNPVQILMNIYIISFTVIKYNVIPVDLMNVLACFTLYFPALIWEVSRKIRAPQEETEYVTYSKLFGYKQSVNFVFIVTWIDIITNFILVWNLNKLSVLALLILVLWMSLKFIEYKKDPLKYRIVTKVERYTYLQESTMILTVVLYLIFGKIL
;
A
#
# COMPACT_ATOMS: atom_id res chain seq x y z
N MET A 1 33.48 4.13 -6.27
CA MET A 1 32.40 3.12 -6.41
C MET A 1 32.18 2.32 -5.12
N ILE A 2 33.20 1.69 -4.54
CA ILE A 2 33.10 0.86 -3.31
C ILE A 2 32.47 1.63 -2.13
N ASN A 3 32.86 2.88 -1.91
CA ASN A 3 32.30 3.69 -0.81
C ASN A 3 30.82 4.04 -1.01
N ALA A 4 30.35 4.21 -2.25
CA ALA A 4 28.93 4.46 -2.54
C ALA A 4 28.08 3.21 -2.23
N ILE A 5 28.57 2.02 -2.59
CA ILE A 5 27.90 0.75 -2.29
C ILE A 5 27.80 0.53 -0.77
N LYS A 6 28.86 0.83 -0.01
CA LYS A 6 28.82 0.76 1.46
C LYS A 6 27.75 1.68 2.04
N ARG A 7 27.63 2.92 1.54
CA ARG A 7 26.60 3.87 1.98
C ARG A 7 25.19 3.42 1.61
N LEU A 8 24.99 2.90 0.40
CA LEU A 8 23.70 2.35 -0.02
C LEU A 8 23.28 1.15 0.84
N ASN A 9 24.22 0.31 1.27
CA ASN A 9 23.96 -0.80 2.18
C ASN A 9 23.45 -0.31 3.56
N ILE A 10 24.03 0.77 4.10
CA ILE A 10 23.53 1.41 5.33
C ILE A 10 22.07 1.84 5.15
N TYR A 11 21.77 2.52 4.04
CA TYR A 11 20.41 2.95 3.74
C TYR A 11 19.43 1.79 3.65
N GLN A 12 19.79 0.74 2.92
CA GLN A 12 18.95 -0.45 2.75
C GLN A 12 18.71 -1.15 4.09
N LYS A 13 19.72 -1.30 4.95
CA LYS A 13 19.52 -1.94 6.25
C LYS A 13 18.60 -1.18 7.19
N GLU A 14 18.67 0.15 7.18
CA GLU A 14 17.95 0.98 8.17
C GLU A 14 16.60 1.51 7.67
N MET A 15 16.50 1.87 6.39
CA MET A 15 15.32 2.58 5.85
C MET A 15 14.46 1.68 4.95
N TYR A 16 15.08 0.74 4.24
CA TYR A 16 14.37 -0.12 3.28
C TYR A 16 15.01 -1.52 3.17
N PRO A 17 14.81 -2.39 4.18
CA PRO A 17 15.45 -3.70 4.20
C PRO A 17 15.01 -4.54 3.00
N ILE A 18 15.94 -4.89 2.12
CA ILE A 18 15.63 -5.45 0.79
C ILE A 18 14.76 -6.70 0.90
N LEU A 19 15.16 -7.69 1.69
CA LEU A 19 14.45 -8.99 1.74
C LEU A 19 12.97 -8.86 2.13
N PRO A 20 12.59 -8.25 3.26
CA PRO A 20 11.16 -8.14 3.61
C PRO A 20 10.40 -7.21 2.66
N ARG A 21 11.05 -6.17 2.11
CA ARG A 21 10.40 -5.27 1.16
C ARG A 21 10.18 -5.91 -0.21
N LEU A 22 11.12 -6.74 -0.65
CA LEU A 22 11.01 -7.52 -1.87
C LEU A 22 9.91 -8.57 -1.73
N ALA A 23 9.89 -9.29 -0.60
CA ALA A 23 8.80 -10.22 -0.26
C ALA A 23 7.44 -9.52 -0.26
N LEU A 24 7.34 -8.32 0.34
CA LEU A 24 6.12 -7.51 0.32
C LEU A 24 5.68 -7.18 -1.12
N GLY A 25 6.60 -6.77 -1.99
CA GLY A 25 6.29 -6.50 -3.40
C GLY A 25 5.71 -7.71 -4.13
N TYR A 26 6.27 -8.89 -3.88
CA TYR A 26 5.75 -10.16 -4.43
C TYR A 26 4.42 -10.58 -3.83
N ILE A 27 4.23 -10.44 -2.50
CA ILE A 27 2.97 -10.78 -1.84
C ILE A 27 1.83 -9.93 -2.41
N VAL A 28 2.03 -8.60 -2.50
CA VAL A 28 1.06 -7.68 -3.07
C VAL A 28 0.72 -8.01 -4.53
N ALA A 29 1.75 -8.28 -5.34
CA ALA A 29 1.53 -8.66 -6.74
C ALA A 29 0.79 -9.98 -6.87
N ALA A 30 1.18 -10.99 -6.10
CA ALA A 30 0.59 -12.32 -6.12
C ALA A 30 -0.86 -12.31 -5.64
N GLU A 31 -1.17 -11.58 -4.57
CA GLU A 31 -2.52 -11.47 -4.03
C GLU A 31 -3.50 -10.95 -5.10
N ILE A 32 -3.20 -9.81 -5.72
CA ILE A 32 -4.07 -9.21 -6.74
C ILE A 32 -4.12 -10.11 -7.98
N TYR A 33 -2.98 -10.65 -8.42
CA TYR A 33 -2.90 -11.57 -9.55
C TYR A 33 -3.82 -12.78 -9.37
N PHE A 34 -3.71 -13.48 -8.24
CA PHE A 34 -4.52 -14.66 -7.97
C PHE A 34 -5.98 -14.33 -7.68
N ILE A 35 -6.29 -13.23 -6.98
CA ILE A 35 -7.68 -12.82 -6.76
C ILE A 35 -8.42 -12.68 -8.10
N ILE A 36 -7.79 -12.08 -9.12
CA ILE A 36 -8.38 -11.93 -10.45
C ILE A 36 -8.56 -13.29 -11.12
N LEU A 37 -7.50 -14.10 -11.18
CA LEU A 37 -7.54 -15.39 -11.87
C LEU A 37 -8.60 -16.32 -11.29
N LEU A 38 -8.61 -16.48 -9.97
CA LEU A 38 -9.49 -17.42 -9.29
C LEU A 38 -10.95 -16.99 -9.37
N ASN A 39 -11.24 -15.67 -9.34
CA ASN A 39 -12.61 -15.16 -9.56
C ASN A 39 -13.10 -15.37 -11.00
N HIS A 40 -12.20 -15.50 -11.96
CA HIS A 40 -12.52 -15.83 -13.35
C HIS A 40 -12.46 -17.33 -13.65
N GLY A 41 -12.29 -18.18 -12.62
CA GLY A 41 -12.20 -19.63 -12.77
C GLY A 41 -10.92 -20.11 -13.45
N ILE A 42 -9.90 -19.26 -13.55
CA ILE A 42 -8.63 -19.58 -14.20
C ILE A 42 -7.70 -20.20 -13.17
N THR A 43 -7.47 -21.51 -13.29
CA THR A 43 -6.54 -22.28 -12.43
C THR A 43 -5.30 -22.76 -13.19
N SER A 44 -5.33 -22.69 -14.52
CA SER A 44 -4.16 -22.92 -15.38
C SER A 44 -3.36 -21.62 -15.55
N PHE A 45 -2.36 -21.42 -14.69
CA PHE A 45 -1.49 -20.26 -14.72
C PHE A 45 -0.01 -20.63 -14.87
N SER A 46 0.79 -19.67 -15.30
CA SER A 46 2.26 -19.80 -15.40
C SER A 46 2.92 -18.84 -14.42
N LEU A 47 3.91 -19.33 -13.67
CA LEU A 47 4.79 -18.50 -12.85
C LEU A 47 6.13 -18.36 -13.58
N GLY A 48 6.21 -17.36 -14.46
CA GLY A 48 7.36 -17.12 -15.32
C GLY A 48 8.05 -15.79 -15.01
N ILE A 49 8.86 -15.35 -15.97
CA ILE A 49 9.60 -14.08 -15.87
C ILE A 49 8.67 -12.87 -15.69
N GLN A 50 7.45 -12.91 -16.24
CA GLN A 50 6.50 -11.80 -16.15
C GLN A 50 5.97 -11.61 -14.73
N GLU A 51 5.63 -12.68 -14.01
CA GLU A 51 5.24 -12.63 -12.59
C GLU A 51 6.39 -12.12 -11.71
N VAL A 52 7.62 -12.54 -12.03
CA VAL A 52 8.83 -12.05 -11.36
C VAL A 52 8.99 -10.54 -11.55
N ILE A 53 8.78 -10.05 -12.78
CA ILE A 53 8.85 -8.61 -13.12
C ILE A 53 7.70 -7.83 -12.47
N ALA A 54 6.48 -8.37 -12.42
CA ALA A 54 5.35 -7.71 -11.79
C ALA A 54 5.62 -7.42 -10.31
N GLY A 55 6.05 -8.43 -9.54
CA GLY A 55 6.40 -8.25 -8.12
C GLY A 55 7.62 -7.36 -7.91
N PHE A 56 8.65 -7.48 -8.77
CA PHE A 56 9.79 -6.58 -8.73
C PHE A 56 9.41 -5.12 -9.03
N THR A 57 8.46 -4.89 -9.94
CA THR A 57 8.00 -3.55 -10.29
C THR A 57 7.34 -2.86 -9.11
N VAL A 58 6.51 -3.59 -8.35
CA VAL A 58 5.90 -3.12 -7.10
C VAL A 58 6.98 -2.78 -6.07
N PHE A 59 7.94 -3.68 -5.84
CA PHE A 59 9.08 -3.44 -4.95
C PHE A 59 9.88 -2.18 -5.34
N SER A 60 10.29 -2.10 -6.61
CA SER A 60 11.05 -0.97 -7.16
C SER A 60 10.29 0.34 -6.99
N PHE A 61 8.99 0.33 -7.27
CA PHE A 61 8.14 1.52 -7.18
C PHE A 61 8.01 2.00 -5.73
N LEU A 62 7.79 1.09 -4.77
CA LEU A 62 7.73 1.43 -3.35
C LEU A 62 9.09 1.93 -2.83
N PHE A 63 10.20 1.40 -3.34
CA PHE A 63 11.54 1.90 -3.01
C PHE A 63 11.74 3.34 -3.53
N TRP A 64 11.28 3.62 -4.75
CA TRP A 64 11.26 4.99 -5.29
C TRP A 64 10.50 5.94 -4.37
N LEU A 65 9.27 5.61 -4.00
CA LEU A 65 8.46 6.46 -3.11
C LEU A 65 9.17 6.71 -1.78
N ARG A 66 9.83 5.70 -1.20
CA ARG A 66 10.57 5.85 0.06
C ARG A 66 11.72 6.86 -0.05
N ILE A 67 12.53 6.77 -1.11
CA ILE A 67 13.64 7.70 -1.34
C ILE A 67 13.11 9.11 -1.65
N ALA A 68 12.03 9.22 -2.43
CA ALA A 68 11.39 10.49 -2.73
C ALA A 68 10.91 11.19 -1.44
N ASP A 69 10.31 10.44 -0.51
CA ASP A 69 9.91 10.95 0.80
C ASP A 69 11.11 11.46 1.62
N ASP A 70 12.22 10.72 1.66
CA ASP A 70 13.43 11.16 2.38
C ASP A 70 14.06 12.42 1.75
N PHE A 71 13.99 12.58 0.43
CA PHE A 71 14.44 13.80 -0.24
C PHE A 71 13.55 15.00 0.08
N LYS A 72 12.24 14.79 0.10
CA LYS A 72 11.23 15.79 0.45
C LYS A 72 11.37 16.26 1.89
N ASP A 73 11.54 15.33 2.82
CA ASP A 73 11.54 15.60 4.26
C ASP A 73 12.93 15.94 4.83
N TYR A 74 13.96 15.99 3.98
CA TYR A 74 15.36 16.21 4.39
C TYR A 74 15.58 17.35 5.40
N GLU A 75 15.08 18.56 5.11
CA GLU A 75 15.26 19.74 6.00
C GLU A 75 14.53 19.61 7.35
N LEU A 76 13.43 18.84 7.37
CA LEU A 76 12.70 18.54 8.60
C LEU A 76 13.46 17.46 9.40
N ASP A 77 13.92 16.42 8.70
CA ASP A 77 14.63 15.30 9.28
C ASP A 77 16.01 15.71 9.83
N LEU A 78 16.68 16.72 9.25
CA LEU A 78 17.89 17.31 9.84
C LEU A 78 17.66 17.85 11.26
N ARG A 79 16.46 18.38 11.53
CA ARG A 79 16.12 18.96 12.82
C ARG A 79 15.55 17.94 13.79
N LEU A 80 14.67 17.05 13.31
CA LEU A 80 13.90 16.13 14.16
C LEU A 80 14.44 14.70 14.22
N PHE A 81 15.19 14.27 13.20
CA PHE A 81 15.62 12.88 13.02
C PHE A 81 17.06 12.79 12.49
N ASN A 82 17.97 13.56 13.10
CA ASN A 82 19.36 13.71 12.67
C ASN A 82 20.18 12.41 12.64
N THR A 83 19.72 11.35 13.32
CA THR A 83 20.36 10.02 13.33
C THR A 83 20.10 9.20 12.07
N ARG A 84 19.07 9.55 11.27
CA ARG A 84 18.72 8.81 10.04
C ARG A 84 19.87 8.83 9.02
N PRO A 85 20.00 7.81 8.14
CA PRO A 85 21.16 7.68 7.25
C PRO A 85 21.45 8.92 6.37
N LEU A 86 20.42 9.55 5.81
CA LEU A 86 20.58 10.71 4.94
C LEU A 86 20.86 12.01 5.73
N PRO A 87 20.07 12.40 6.74
CA PRO A 87 20.36 13.56 7.60
C PRO A 87 21.70 13.50 8.35
N SER A 88 22.11 12.31 8.80
CA SER A 88 23.40 12.12 9.51
C SER A 88 24.63 12.23 8.59
N GLY A 89 24.44 12.35 7.27
CA GLY A 89 25.54 12.37 6.31
C GLY A 89 26.19 11.00 6.05
N ARG A 90 25.73 9.92 6.72
CA ARG A 90 26.20 8.55 6.46
C ARG A 90 25.89 8.08 5.04
N VAL A 91 24.85 8.65 4.44
CA VAL A 91 24.43 8.41 3.05
C VAL A 91 24.24 9.76 2.37
N HIS A 92 24.75 9.90 1.14
CA HIS A 92 24.62 11.17 0.43
C HIS A 92 23.43 11.17 -0.53
N LYS A 93 22.81 12.34 -0.71
CA LYS A 93 21.72 12.55 -1.68
C LYS A 93 22.10 12.05 -3.09
N LYS A 94 23.33 12.33 -3.53
CA LYS A 94 23.84 11.91 -4.85
C LYS A 94 23.85 10.38 -5.01
N ASP A 95 24.21 9.63 -3.98
CA ASP A 95 24.24 8.17 -4.07
C ASP A 95 22.83 7.61 -4.24
N LEU A 96 21.87 8.13 -3.46
CA LEU A 96 20.47 7.74 -3.55
C LEU A 96 19.84 8.13 -4.89
N ALA A 97 20.16 9.32 -5.40
CA ALA A 97 19.65 9.82 -6.68
C ALA A 97 20.14 8.97 -7.86
N VAL A 98 21.44 8.63 -7.88
CA VAL A 98 22.01 7.73 -8.90
C VAL A 98 21.43 6.34 -8.79
N PHE A 99 21.37 5.77 -7.57
CA PHE A 99 20.81 4.44 -7.35
C PHE A 99 19.36 4.36 -7.81
N ILE A 100 18.51 5.32 -7.43
CA ILE A 100 17.10 5.25 -7.75
C ILE A 100 16.83 5.54 -9.23
N GLY A 101 17.62 6.41 -9.86
CA GLY A 101 17.57 6.61 -11.31
C GLY A 101 17.90 5.33 -12.09
N LEU A 102 18.94 4.59 -11.66
CA LEU A 102 19.28 3.29 -12.25
C LEU A 102 18.20 2.23 -12.00
N LEU A 103 17.62 2.19 -10.79
CA LEU A 103 16.55 1.26 -10.45
C LEU A 103 15.30 1.52 -11.30
N ILE A 104 14.86 2.77 -11.42
CA ILE A 104 13.72 3.16 -12.26
C ILE A 104 14.00 2.80 -13.73
N ALA A 105 15.18 3.17 -14.26
CA ALA A 105 15.54 2.86 -15.63
C ALA A 105 15.54 1.35 -15.91
N PHE A 106 16.14 0.56 -15.02
CA PHE A 106 16.13 -0.90 -15.12
C PHE A 106 14.69 -1.45 -15.11
N THR A 107 13.85 -1.00 -14.18
CA THR A 107 12.45 -1.43 -14.08
C THR A 107 11.64 -1.08 -15.32
N LEU A 108 11.82 0.12 -15.89
CA LEU A 108 11.14 0.50 -17.13
C LEU A 108 11.61 -0.34 -18.33
N ILE A 109 12.92 -0.60 -18.43
CA ILE A 109 13.48 -1.44 -19.52
C ILE A 109 12.92 -2.86 -19.45
N ILE A 110 12.96 -3.51 -18.29
CA ILE A 110 12.45 -4.89 -18.19
C ILE A 110 10.94 -4.96 -18.42
N ASN A 111 10.16 -3.94 -18.01
CA ASN A 111 8.74 -3.89 -18.32
C ASN A 111 8.51 -3.71 -19.83
N TYR A 112 9.28 -2.84 -20.48
CA TYR A 112 9.17 -2.63 -21.93
C TYR A 112 9.49 -3.91 -22.71
N LEU A 113 10.52 -4.65 -22.29
CA LEU A 113 10.99 -5.84 -23.01
C LEU A 113 10.10 -7.08 -22.79
N TYR A 114 9.52 -7.25 -21.61
CA TYR A 114 8.88 -8.51 -21.22
C TYR A 114 7.40 -8.41 -20.83
N MET A 115 6.91 -7.21 -20.48
CA MET A 115 5.55 -7.05 -19.95
C MET A 115 4.59 -6.52 -21.04
N PRO A 116 3.42 -7.14 -21.22
CA PRO A 116 2.46 -6.72 -22.24
C PRO A 116 1.72 -5.43 -21.87
N ASN A 117 1.80 -4.99 -20.60
CA ASN A 117 1.09 -3.85 -20.05
C ASN A 117 2.02 -2.65 -19.74
N PHE A 118 3.10 -2.48 -20.51
CA PHE A 118 4.10 -1.43 -20.29
C PHE A 118 3.51 -0.02 -20.12
N ILE A 119 2.43 0.32 -20.84
CA ILE A 119 1.73 1.61 -20.72
C ILE A 119 1.28 1.86 -19.27
N PHE A 120 0.79 0.85 -18.56
CA PHE A 120 0.37 0.99 -17.17
C PHE A 120 1.55 1.16 -16.22
N CYS A 121 2.71 0.54 -16.51
CA CYS A 121 3.95 0.83 -15.80
C CYS A 121 4.35 2.30 -15.98
N LEU A 122 4.27 2.82 -17.21
CA LEU A 122 4.58 4.21 -17.49
C LEU A 122 3.64 5.17 -16.74
N ILE A 123 2.34 4.88 -16.72
CA ILE A 123 1.35 5.67 -15.96
C ILE A 123 1.69 5.66 -14.47
N LEU A 124 2.00 4.49 -13.90
CA LEU A 124 2.35 4.35 -12.48
C LEU A 124 3.58 5.19 -12.11
N TYR A 125 4.67 5.07 -12.87
CA TYR A 125 5.91 5.81 -12.60
C TYR A 125 5.78 7.30 -12.90
N THR A 126 5.01 7.68 -13.92
CA THR A 126 4.71 9.09 -14.22
C THR A 126 3.93 9.71 -13.08
N TYR A 127 2.86 9.05 -12.61
CA TYR A 127 2.09 9.54 -11.47
C TYR A 127 2.92 9.62 -10.20
N GLY A 128 3.71 8.58 -9.88
CA GLY A 128 4.61 8.59 -8.72
C GLY A 128 5.63 9.73 -8.78
N SER A 129 6.14 10.06 -9.97
CA SER A 129 7.06 11.18 -10.18
C SER A 129 6.36 12.54 -10.09
N LEU A 130 5.15 12.68 -10.65
CA LEU A 130 4.34 13.90 -10.50
C LEU A 130 3.97 14.13 -9.03
N MET A 131 3.62 13.07 -8.31
CA MET A 131 3.40 13.11 -6.87
C MET A 131 4.66 13.56 -6.13
N ALA A 132 5.84 13.00 -6.47
CA ALA A 132 7.15 13.44 -5.97
C ALA A 132 7.43 14.93 -6.25
N VAL A 133 7.05 15.47 -7.41
CA VAL A 133 7.21 16.90 -7.74
C VAL A 133 6.20 17.77 -6.98
N TRP A 134 4.94 17.34 -6.92
CA TRP A 134 3.85 17.99 -6.18
C TRP A 134 4.21 18.12 -4.69
N PHE A 135 4.90 17.12 -4.13
CA PHE A 135 5.44 17.13 -2.78
C PHE A 135 6.44 18.27 -2.50
N PHE A 136 7.21 18.75 -3.49
CA PHE A 136 8.12 19.88 -3.29
C PHE A 136 7.38 21.22 -3.15
N GLN A 137 6.07 21.27 -3.42
CA GLN A 137 5.22 22.44 -3.13
C GLN A 137 4.66 22.42 -1.70
N LYS A 138 5.56 22.25 -0.71
CA LYS A 138 5.25 22.11 0.73
C LYS A 138 4.32 23.21 1.28
N HIS A 139 4.42 24.43 0.74
CA HIS A 139 3.61 25.58 1.14
C HIS A 139 2.10 25.43 0.82
N LYS A 140 1.73 24.59 -0.16
CA LYS A 140 0.32 24.36 -0.56
C LYS A 140 -0.32 23.16 0.15
N ILE A 141 0.45 22.13 0.48
CA ILE A 141 -0.07 20.84 0.97
C ILE A 141 0.00 20.72 2.49
N ALA A 142 1.03 21.28 3.15
CA ALA A 142 1.26 21.11 4.58
C ALA A 142 0.09 21.63 5.45
N LYS A 143 -0.78 22.47 4.90
CA LYS A 143 -1.96 23.03 5.58
C LYS A 143 -3.24 22.22 5.40
N SER A 144 -3.29 21.19 4.54
CA SER A 144 -4.51 20.42 4.26
C SER A 144 -4.24 18.91 4.20
N LEU A 145 -4.44 18.23 5.34
CA LEU A 145 -4.42 16.77 5.43
C LEU A 145 -5.38 16.08 4.44
N PRO A 146 -6.61 16.57 4.21
CA PRO A 146 -7.50 15.98 3.20
C PRO A 146 -6.96 16.09 1.77
N LEU A 147 -6.33 17.21 1.42
CA LEU A 147 -5.74 17.37 0.09
C LEU A 147 -4.57 16.41 -0.11
N ALA A 148 -3.74 16.21 0.92
CA ALA A 148 -2.69 15.20 0.89
C ALA A 148 -3.28 13.80 0.70
N LEU A 149 -4.37 13.46 1.38
CA LEU A 149 -5.05 12.17 1.23
C LEU A 149 -5.53 11.93 -0.20
N VAL A 150 -6.23 12.90 -0.80
CA VAL A 150 -6.80 12.79 -2.15
C VAL A 150 -5.71 12.73 -3.23
N THR A 151 -4.58 13.40 -3.04
CA THR A 151 -3.50 13.45 -4.04
C THR A 151 -2.51 12.29 -3.94
N HIS A 152 -2.35 11.67 -2.76
CA HIS A 152 -1.33 10.63 -2.55
C HIS A 152 -1.92 9.23 -2.48
N ASN A 153 -3.11 9.07 -1.93
CA ASN A 153 -3.72 7.74 -1.80
C ASN A 153 -4.07 7.06 -3.13
N PRO A 154 -4.41 7.77 -4.24
CA PRO A 154 -4.67 7.12 -5.54
C PRO A 154 -3.48 6.36 -6.12
N VAL A 155 -2.26 6.58 -5.60
CA VAL A 155 -1.09 5.78 -6.01
C VAL A 155 -1.29 4.28 -5.77
N GLN A 156 -2.04 3.91 -4.72
CA GLN A 156 -2.38 2.51 -4.43
C GLN A 156 -3.27 1.92 -5.52
N ILE A 157 -4.25 2.70 -6.01
CA ILE A 157 -5.14 2.28 -7.10
C ILE A 157 -4.32 2.07 -8.39
N LEU A 158 -3.41 2.98 -8.73
CA LEU A 158 -2.59 2.84 -9.94
C LEU A 158 -1.66 1.64 -9.89
N MET A 159 -1.13 1.33 -8.71
CA MET A 159 -0.32 0.13 -8.49
C MET A 159 -1.17 -1.14 -8.68
N ASN A 160 -2.39 -1.17 -8.16
CA ASN A 160 -3.32 -2.28 -8.38
C ASN A 160 -3.70 -2.40 -9.87
N ILE A 161 -3.97 -1.29 -10.55
CA ILE A 161 -4.26 -1.26 -11.99
C ILE A 161 -3.10 -1.82 -12.81
N TYR A 162 -1.84 -1.54 -12.44
CA TYR A 162 -0.69 -2.14 -13.10
C TYR A 162 -0.72 -3.68 -12.99
N ILE A 163 -1.00 -4.24 -11.82
CA ILE A 163 -1.08 -5.70 -11.65
C ILE A 163 -2.31 -6.27 -12.36
N ILE A 164 -3.47 -5.62 -12.23
CA ILE A 164 -4.73 -6.03 -12.87
C ILE A 164 -4.58 -6.05 -14.39
N SER A 165 -4.05 -4.98 -14.99
CA SER A 165 -3.85 -4.89 -16.44
C SER A 165 -2.92 -5.98 -16.97
N PHE A 166 -1.86 -6.33 -16.23
CA PHE A 166 -1.00 -7.46 -16.59
C PHE A 166 -1.79 -8.76 -16.63
N THR A 167 -2.52 -9.09 -15.56
CA THR A 167 -3.32 -10.32 -15.47
C THR A 167 -4.39 -10.39 -16.55
N VAL A 168 -5.10 -9.28 -16.76
CA VAL A 168 -6.16 -9.14 -17.76
C VAL A 168 -5.63 -9.43 -19.17
N ILE A 169 -4.51 -8.80 -19.55
CA ILE A 169 -3.94 -8.96 -20.88
C ILE A 169 -3.34 -10.36 -21.06
N LYS A 170 -2.64 -10.88 -20.05
CA LYS A 170 -1.99 -12.20 -20.15
C LYS A 170 -2.99 -13.34 -20.30
N TYR A 171 -4.13 -13.26 -19.62
CA TYR A 171 -5.13 -14.34 -19.57
C TYR A 171 -6.40 -14.05 -20.37
N ASN A 172 -6.45 -12.95 -21.14
CA ASN A 172 -7.62 -12.52 -21.91
C ASN A 172 -8.90 -12.42 -21.06
N VAL A 173 -8.75 -11.96 -19.82
CA VAL A 173 -9.87 -11.72 -18.90
C VAL A 173 -10.61 -10.46 -19.35
N ILE A 174 -11.91 -10.36 -19.04
CA ILE A 174 -12.70 -9.16 -19.32
C ILE A 174 -12.09 -7.97 -18.55
N PRO A 175 -11.65 -6.88 -19.22
CA PRO A 175 -10.90 -5.82 -18.53
C PRO A 175 -11.70 -5.07 -17.47
N VAL A 176 -12.98 -4.85 -17.71
CA VAL A 176 -13.87 -4.11 -16.81
C VAL A 176 -15.04 -5.01 -16.42
N ASP A 177 -14.96 -5.55 -15.22
CA ASP A 177 -16.03 -6.28 -14.56
C ASP A 177 -16.05 -5.89 -13.07
N LEU A 178 -17.05 -6.40 -12.33
CA LEU A 178 -17.17 -6.07 -10.91
C LEU A 178 -15.93 -6.51 -10.12
N MET A 179 -15.37 -7.69 -10.39
CA MET A 179 -14.27 -8.24 -9.61
C MET A 179 -12.99 -7.43 -9.79
N ASN A 180 -12.66 -7.05 -11.02
CA ASN A 180 -11.49 -6.24 -11.33
C ASN A 180 -11.63 -4.82 -10.78
N VAL A 181 -12.83 -4.22 -10.85
CA VAL A 181 -13.10 -2.91 -10.23
C VAL A 181 -12.94 -2.97 -8.71
N LEU A 182 -13.45 -4.01 -8.06
CA LEU A 182 -13.28 -4.20 -6.61
C LEU A 182 -11.81 -4.45 -6.23
N ALA A 183 -11.06 -5.22 -7.03
CA ALA A 183 -9.64 -5.47 -6.83
C ALA A 183 -8.77 -4.20 -6.91
N CYS A 184 -9.20 -3.18 -7.68
CA CYS A 184 -8.54 -1.86 -7.69
C CYS A 184 -8.49 -1.21 -6.30
N PHE A 185 -9.44 -1.55 -5.42
CA PHE A 185 -9.55 -0.94 -4.09
C PHE A 185 -8.93 -1.77 -2.96
N THR A 186 -8.49 -3.00 -3.23
CA THR A 186 -7.96 -3.95 -2.21
C THR A 186 -6.86 -3.34 -1.34
N LEU A 187 -5.96 -2.52 -1.89
CA LEU A 187 -4.92 -1.83 -1.09
C LEU A 187 -5.27 -0.37 -0.77
N TYR A 188 -6.25 0.20 -1.47
CA TYR A 188 -6.63 1.59 -1.30
C TYR A 188 -7.34 1.81 0.04
N PHE A 189 -8.31 0.96 0.38
CA PHE A 189 -9.05 1.12 1.63
C PHE A 189 -8.19 0.82 2.87
N PRO A 190 -7.41 -0.27 2.95
CA PRO A 190 -6.52 -0.50 4.10
C PRO A 190 -5.53 0.65 4.32
N ALA A 191 -4.94 1.18 3.25
CA ALA A 191 -4.05 2.34 3.32
C ALA A 191 -4.78 3.59 3.83
N LEU A 192 -5.99 3.86 3.33
CA LEU A 192 -6.84 4.97 3.75
C LEU A 192 -7.23 4.89 5.24
N ILE A 193 -7.68 3.71 5.66
CA ILE A 193 -8.09 3.41 7.04
C ILE A 193 -6.89 3.63 7.97
N TRP A 194 -5.72 3.08 7.64
CA TRP A 194 -4.50 3.26 8.43
C TRP A 194 -4.05 4.72 8.49
N GLU A 195 -4.00 5.42 7.36
CA GLU A 195 -3.50 6.80 7.26
C GLU A 195 -4.38 7.79 8.05
N VAL A 196 -5.70 7.60 8.03
CA VAL A 196 -6.60 8.42 8.85
C VAL A 196 -6.46 8.03 10.32
N SER A 197 -6.48 6.74 10.65
CA SER A 197 -6.48 6.25 12.03
C SER A 197 -5.21 6.61 12.81
N ARG A 198 -4.04 6.60 12.17
CA ARG A 198 -2.77 7.01 12.80
C ARG A 198 -2.73 8.50 13.15
N LYS A 199 -3.63 9.30 12.58
CA LYS A 199 -3.79 10.74 12.84
C LYS A 199 -5.10 11.05 13.57
N ILE A 200 -5.72 10.07 14.23
CA ILE A 200 -6.80 10.27 15.20
C ILE A 200 -6.17 10.26 16.60
N ARG A 201 -6.46 11.30 17.40
CA ARG A 201 -6.03 11.42 18.79
C ARG A 201 -7.21 11.68 19.71
N ALA A 202 -7.02 11.39 21.00
CA ALA A 202 -7.97 11.85 22.01
C ALA A 202 -7.91 13.39 22.12
N PRO A 203 -9.01 14.07 22.47
CA PRO A 203 -9.02 15.54 22.59
C PRO A 203 -7.93 16.11 23.49
N GLN A 204 -7.54 15.37 24.53
CA GLN A 204 -6.53 15.76 25.51
C GLN A 204 -5.09 15.53 25.03
N GLU A 205 -4.89 14.71 23.98
CA GLU A 205 -3.59 14.40 23.38
C GLU A 205 -3.33 15.24 22.11
N GLU A 206 -4.22 16.19 21.80
CA GLU A 206 -4.04 17.07 20.66
C GLU A 206 -2.89 18.04 20.88
N THR A 207 -2.11 18.27 19.82
CA THR A 207 -0.93 19.15 19.84
C THR A 207 -1.06 20.22 18.76
N GLU A 208 -0.03 21.03 18.56
CA GLU A 208 0.04 21.96 17.42
C GLU A 208 -0.05 21.25 16.07
N TYR A 209 0.41 20.00 16.00
CA TYR A 209 0.31 19.14 14.80
C TYR A 209 -1.13 18.97 14.34
N VAL A 210 -1.38 19.17 13.03
CA VAL A 210 -2.73 19.06 12.45
C VAL A 210 -3.08 17.59 12.29
N THR A 211 -4.17 17.17 12.94
CA THR A 211 -4.72 15.81 12.93
C THR A 211 -6.13 15.82 12.33
N TYR A 212 -6.63 14.67 11.87
CA TYR A 212 -8.03 14.59 11.41
C TYR A 212 -9.00 14.84 12.56
N SER A 213 -8.67 14.35 13.76
CA SER A 213 -9.46 14.58 14.97
C SER A 213 -9.51 16.05 15.40
N LYS A 214 -8.46 16.84 15.14
CA LYS A 214 -8.47 18.30 15.36
C LYS A 214 -9.28 19.05 14.31
N LEU A 215 -9.25 18.60 13.05
CA LEU A 215 -9.98 19.26 11.95
C LEU A 215 -11.49 18.96 11.97
N PHE A 216 -11.87 17.71 12.26
CA PHE A 216 -13.25 17.22 12.10
C PHE A 216 -13.88 16.75 13.40
N GLY A 217 -13.10 16.63 14.48
CA GLY A 217 -13.49 15.96 15.71
C GLY A 217 -13.13 14.47 15.69
N TYR A 218 -12.74 13.92 16.84
CA TYR A 218 -12.33 12.52 16.94
C TYR A 218 -13.48 11.56 16.62
N LYS A 219 -14.72 11.86 17.03
CA LYS A 219 -15.88 11.00 16.76
C LYS A 219 -16.20 10.93 15.27
N GLN A 220 -16.15 12.05 14.56
CA GLN A 220 -16.37 12.14 13.12
C GLN A 220 -15.26 11.42 12.35
N SER A 221 -14.01 11.61 12.77
CA SER A 221 -12.87 10.90 12.17
C SER A 221 -12.99 9.39 12.34
N VAL A 222 -13.41 8.93 13.52
CA VAL A 222 -13.68 7.50 13.75
C VAL A 222 -14.87 7.00 12.95
N ASN A 223 -15.94 7.78 12.81
CA ASN A 223 -17.08 7.41 11.95
C ASN A 223 -16.66 7.24 10.49
N PHE A 224 -15.81 8.13 9.98
CA PHE A 224 -15.27 8.02 8.63
C PHE A 224 -14.51 6.70 8.45
N VAL A 225 -13.55 6.41 9.34
CA VAL A 225 -12.80 5.15 9.27
C VAL A 225 -13.72 3.94 9.42
N PHE A 226 -14.70 3.98 10.33
CA PHE A 226 -15.70 2.93 10.49
C PHE A 226 -16.44 2.63 9.19
N ILE A 227 -16.94 3.65 8.50
CA ILE A 227 -17.65 3.49 7.22
C ILE A 227 -16.72 2.90 6.16
N VAL A 228 -15.50 3.42 6.04
CA VAL A 228 -14.52 2.93 5.06
C VAL A 228 -14.15 1.46 5.35
N THR A 229 -14.00 1.07 6.62
CA THR A 229 -13.76 -0.34 7.01
C THR A 229 -14.91 -1.26 6.60
N TRP A 230 -16.16 -0.81 6.67
CA TRP A 230 -17.29 -1.60 6.19
C TRP A 230 -17.34 -1.68 4.65
N ILE A 231 -17.02 -0.61 3.94
CA ILE A 231 -16.91 -0.64 2.48
C ILE A 231 -15.80 -1.62 2.04
N ASP A 232 -14.66 -1.55 2.71
CA ASP A 232 -13.53 -2.45 2.50
C ASP A 232 -13.90 -3.92 2.74
N ILE A 233 -14.52 -4.25 3.87
CA ILE A 233 -14.86 -5.65 4.14
C ILE A 233 -15.92 -6.18 3.18
N ILE A 234 -16.87 -5.36 2.75
CA ILE A 234 -17.89 -5.75 1.75
C ILE A 234 -17.20 -6.05 0.42
N THR A 235 -16.23 -5.22 0.03
CA THR A 235 -15.39 -5.45 -1.16
C THR A 235 -14.68 -6.81 -1.05
N ASN A 236 -14.03 -7.07 0.07
CA ASN A 236 -13.34 -8.35 0.31
C ASN A 236 -14.28 -9.56 0.38
N PHE A 237 -15.47 -9.42 0.98
CA PHE A 237 -16.50 -10.46 0.97
C PHE A 237 -16.88 -10.86 -0.44
N ILE A 238 -17.13 -9.88 -1.32
CA ILE A 238 -17.50 -10.15 -2.71
C ILE A 238 -16.35 -10.86 -3.44
N LEU A 239 -15.11 -10.39 -3.25
CA LEU A 239 -13.91 -10.97 -3.89
C LEU A 239 -13.63 -12.41 -3.45
N VAL A 240 -13.95 -12.79 -2.21
CA VAL A 240 -13.69 -14.15 -1.69
C VAL A 240 -14.91 -15.04 -1.64
N TRP A 241 -16.11 -14.52 -1.92
CA TRP A 241 -17.38 -15.24 -1.80
C TRP A 241 -17.39 -16.56 -2.57
N ASN A 242 -16.86 -16.52 -3.79
CA ASN A 242 -16.80 -17.67 -4.68
C ASN A 242 -15.56 -18.55 -4.48
N LEU A 243 -14.62 -18.10 -3.63
CA LEU A 243 -13.36 -18.78 -3.36
C LEU A 243 -13.47 -19.66 -2.11
N ASN A 244 -13.87 -19.08 -0.97
CA ASN A 244 -13.94 -19.78 0.32
C ASN A 244 -14.92 -19.07 1.28
N LYS A 245 -16.05 -19.71 1.65
CA LYS A 245 -17.01 -19.06 2.55
C LYS A 245 -16.56 -19.06 4.02
N LEU A 246 -15.64 -19.93 4.42
CA LEU A 246 -15.01 -19.86 5.75
C LEU A 246 -14.19 -18.58 5.89
N SER A 247 -13.54 -18.13 4.82
CA SER A 247 -12.84 -16.84 4.80
C SER A 247 -13.80 -15.67 4.97
N VAL A 248 -14.97 -15.72 4.31
CA VAL A 248 -16.04 -14.71 4.51
C VAL A 248 -16.47 -14.67 5.98
N LEU A 249 -16.66 -15.82 6.62
CA LEU A 249 -16.99 -15.88 8.05
C LEU A 249 -15.88 -15.31 8.93
N ALA A 250 -14.62 -15.63 8.65
CA ALA A 250 -13.47 -15.10 9.38
C ALA A 250 -13.39 -13.57 9.25
N LEU A 251 -13.51 -13.05 8.04
CA LEU A 251 -13.56 -11.61 7.75
C LEU A 251 -14.74 -10.93 8.46
N LEU A 252 -15.91 -11.58 8.54
CA LEU A 252 -17.06 -11.09 9.28
C LEU A 252 -16.78 -10.97 10.78
N ILE A 253 -16.16 -11.99 11.38
CA ILE A 253 -15.76 -11.94 12.79
C ILE A 253 -14.77 -10.79 13.04
N LEU A 254 -13.80 -10.60 12.13
CA LEU A 254 -12.80 -9.53 12.24
C LEU A 254 -13.44 -8.14 12.18
N VAL A 255 -14.36 -7.88 11.24
CA VAL A 255 -14.98 -6.54 11.12
C VAL A 255 -15.95 -6.26 12.26
N LEU A 256 -16.63 -7.28 12.79
CA LEU A 256 -17.47 -7.14 13.99
C LEU A 256 -16.61 -6.79 15.20
N TRP A 257 -15.48 -7.48 15.39
CA TRP A 257 -14.52 -7.13 16.44
C TRP A 257 -13.99 -5.69 16.29
N MET A 258 -13.61 -5.28 15.08
CA MET A 258 -13.11 -3.93 14.83
C MET A 258 -14.19 -2.86 15.03
N SER A 259 -15.44 -3.16 14.65
CA SER A 259 -16.60 -2.30 14.91
C SER A 259 -16.81 -2.04 16.40
N LEU A 260 -16.66 -3.07 17.24
CA LEU A 260 -16.70 -2.91 18.70
C LEU A 260 -15.57 -2.01 19.20
N LYS A 261 -14.36 -2.11 18.61
CA LYS A 261 -13.23 -1.23 18.96
C LYS A 261 -13.45 0.22 18.57
N PHE A 262 -14.07 0.49 17.43
CA PHE A 262 -14.47 1.86 17.10
C PHE A 262 -15.51 2.42 18.08
N ILE A 263 -16.49 1.61 18.48
CA ILE A 263 -17.52 2.02 19.45
C ILE A 263 -16.89 2.28 20.84
N GLU A 264 -16.03 1.39 21.32
CA GLU A 264 -15.30 1.55 22.57
C GLU A 264 -14.47 2.85 22.58
N TYR A 265 -13.67 3.09 21.52
CA TYR A 265 -12.85 4.30 21.41
C TYR A 265 -13.68 5.58 21.35
N LYS A 266 -14.87 5.55 20.72
CA LYS A 266 -15.79 6.71 20.71
C LYS A 266 -16.35 7.04 22.10
N LYS A 267 -16.48 6.04 22.97
CA LYS A 267 -16.92 6.22 24.37
C LYS A 267 -15.77 6.70 25.25
N ASP A 268 -14.61 6.10 25.09
CA ASP A 268 -13.39 6.43 25.84
C ASP A 268 -12.16 6.43 24.91
N PRO A 269 -11.77 7.59 24.37
CA PRO A 269 -10.64 7.69 23.44
C PRO A 269 -9.27 7.55 24.12
N LEU A 270 -9.20 7.55 25.46
CA LEU A 270 -7.95 7.39 26.20
C LEU A 270 -7.58 5.93 26.44
N LYS A 271 -8.55 5.01 26.31
CA LYS A 271 -8.39 3.58 26.61
C LYS A 271 -7.28 2.91 25.78
N TYR A 272 -7.09 3.33 24.54
CA TYR A 272 -6.01 2.87 23.66
C TYR A 272 -5.91 3.73 22.41
N ARG A 273 -4.77 3.68 21.73
CA ARG A 273 -4.60 4.31 20.41
C ARG A 273 -5.30 3.49 19.33
N ILE A 274 -6.28 4.09 18.65
CA ILE A 274 -7.10 3.39 17.65
C ILE A 274 -6.29 2.73 16.53
N VAL A 275 -5.19 3.39 16.08
CA VAL A 275 -4.30 2.87 15.05
C VAL A 275 -3.75 1.48 15.38
N THR A 276 -3.47 1.18 16.65
CA THR A 276 -2.92 -0.13 17.05
C THR A 276 -3.94 -1.26 16.86
N LYS A 277 -5.23 -0.96 16.93
CA LYS A 277 -6.31 -1.93 16.66
C LYS A 277 -6.53 -2.08 15.16
N VAL A 278 -6.49 -0.98 14.43
CA VAL A 278 -6.54 -0.95 12.97
C VAL A 278 -5.40 -1.75 12.35
N GLU A 279 -4.16 -1.56 12.79
CA GLU A 279 -3.00 -2.33 12.28
C GLU A 279 -3.20 -3.83 12.49
N ARG A 280 -3.65 -4.26 13.68
CA ARG A 280 -3.96 -5.68 13.94
C ARG A 280 -5.09 -6.20 13.07
N TYR A 281 -6.16 -5.42 12.90
CA TYR A 281 -7.26 -5.77 12.01
C TYR A 281 -6.75 -5.97 10.59
N THR A 282 -6.01 -5.00 10.04
CA THR A 282 -5.45 -5.06 8.69
C THR A 282 -4.54 -6.27 8.52
N TYR A 283 -3.61 -6.53 9.44
CA TYR A 283 -2.76 -7.73 9.34
C TYR A 283 -3.56 -9.03 9.31
N LEU A 284 -4.59 -9.15 10.14
CA LEU A 284 -5.45 -10.35 10.17
C LEU A 284 -6.29 -10.48 8.89
N GLN A 285 -6.82 -9.36 8.39
CA GLN A 285 -7.61 -9.32 7.16
C GLN A 285 -6.75 -9.69 5.94
N GLU A 286 -5.60 -9.05 5.73
CA GLU A 286 -4.68 -9.38 4.62
C GLU A 286 -4.19 -10.84 4.72
N SER A 287 -3.86 -11.30 5.93
CA SER A 287 -3.48 -12.71 6.13
C SER A 287 -4.61 -13.67 5.75
N THR A 288 -5.87 -13.30 6.02
CA THR A 288 -7.04 -14.09 5.63
C THR A 288 -7.22 -14.10 4.11
N MET A 289 -6.99 -12.97 3.43
CA MET A 289 -7.04 -12.89 1.96
C MET A 289 -5.98 -13.78 1.31
N ILE A 290 -4.73 -13.67 1.76
CA ILE A 290 -3.62 -14.51 1.27
C ILE A 290 -3.90 -16.00 1.54
N LEU A 291 -4.34 -16.34 2.75
CA LEU A 291 -4.66 -17.72 3.10
C LEU A 291 -5.80 -18.28 2.25
N THR A 292 -6.79 -17.44 1.89
CA THR A 292 -7.88 -17.82 0.99
C THR A 292 -7.36 -18.26 -0.37
N VAL A 293 -6.46 -17.47 -0.96
CA VAL A 293 -5.81 -17.80 -2.23
C VAL A 293 -5.04 -19.11 -2.11
N VAL A 294 -4.21 -19.26 -1.07
CA VAL A 294 -3.41 -20.47 -0.87
C VAL A 294 -4.28 -21.71 -0.71
N LEU A 295 -5.32 -21.64 0.12
CA LEU A 295 -6.24 -22.75 0.34
C LEU A 295 -7.00 -23.11 -0.94
N TYR A 296 -7.42 -22.11 -1.72
CA TYR A 296 -8.09 -22.36 -3.00
C TYR A 296 -7.15 -23.06 -3.99
N LEU A 297 -5.88 -22.66 -4.06
CA LEU A 297 -4.90 -23.29 -4.95
C LEU A 297 -4.61 -24.76 -4.58
N ILE A 298 -4.68 -25.12 -3.29
CA ILE A 298 -4.39 -26.48 -2.81
C ILE A 298 -5.62 -27.39 -2.90
N PHE A 299 -6.79 -26.88 -2.49
CA PHE A 299 -8.00 -27.71 -2.29
C PHE A 299 -9.13 -27.39 -3.28
N GLY A 300 -8.96 -26.38 -4.13
CA GLY A 300 -10.02 -25.85 -4.98
C GLY A 300 -11.03 -25.03 -4.17
N LYS A 301 -12.25 -24.88 -4.71
CA LYS A 301 -13.33 -24.14 -4.06
C LYS A 301 -13.71 -24.82 -2.74
N ILE A 302 -13.51 -24.12 -1.63
CA ILE A 302 -13.92 -24.57 -0.30
C ILE A 302 -15.29 -23.95 0.02
N LEU A 303 -16.14 -24.77 0.62
CA LEU A 303 -17.58 -24.55 0.88
C LEU A 303 -17.94 -23.14 1.33
#